data_AF-A0A661JCB2-F1
#
_entry.id   AF-A0A661JCB2-F1
#
_cell.length_a   1.000
_cell.length_b   1.000
_cell.length_c   1.000
_cell.angle_alpha   90.00
_cell.angle_beta   90.00
_cell.angle_gamma   90.00
#
_symmetry.space_group_name_H-M   'P 1'
#
loop_
_entity.id
_entity.type
_entity.pdbx_description
1 polymer ?
#
loop_
_entity_poly.entity_id
_entity_poly.type
_entity_poly.pdbx_seq_one_letter_code
_entity_poly.pdbx_strand_id
1 'polypeptide(L)'
;QVVTWGDFGSLNNEVRRKLTTWYEQNLLSRRGLYRLNELCAMADEEGRLLIQGDIPVYKLQCLKWRAFLRYFLTRSLSQRLGNQWRQIYDELSLTIFQWLSEYKGRFILALWPLLYRTKKQFL
;
A
#
# COMPACT_ATOMS: atom_id res chain seq x y z
N GLN A 1 -12.46 6.72 -9.66
CA GLN A 1 -13.79 6.35 -9.13
C GLN A 1 -14.10 7.25 -7.95
N VAL A 2 -15.37 7.63 -7.78
CA VAL A 2 -15.84 8.35 -6.59
C VAL A 2 -15.90 7.36 -5.42
N VAL A 3 -15.51 7.81 -4.22
CA VAL A 3 -15.47 6.99 -3.00
C VAL A 3 -16.75 7.21 -2.20
N THR A 4 -17.31 6.16 -1.60
CA THR A 4 -18.46 6.31 -0.70
C THR A 4 -18.05 7.02 0.58
N TRP A 5 -18.98 7.65 1.29
CA TRP A 5 -18.67 8.27 2.58
C TRP A 5 -18.19 7.26 3.62
N GLY A 6 -18.70 6.02 3.57
CA GLY A 6 -18.25 4.92 4.43
C GLY A 6 -16.79 4.55 4.17
N ASP A 7 -16.44 4.27 2.92
CA ASP A 7 -15.06 3.93 2.54
C ASP A 7 -14.10 5.09 2.82
N PHE A 8 -14.54 6.33 2.58
CA PHE A 8 -13.77 7.51 2.92
C PHE A 8 -13.50 7.59 4.42
N GLY A 9 -14.49 7.32 5.25
CA GLY A 9 -14.34 7.25 6.71
C GLY A 9 -13.30 6.22 7.14
N SER A 10 -13.39 4.99 6.62
CA SER A 10 -12.43 3.91 6.90
C SER A 10 -11.01 4.29 6.48
N LEU A 11 -10.85 4.78 5.25
CA LEU A 11 -9.56 5.19 4.68
C LEU A 11 -8.92 6.35 5.45
N ASN A 12 -9.69 7.41 5.72
CA ASN A 12 -9.19 8.62 6.32
C ASN A 12 -8.94 8.48 7.83
N ASN A 13 -9.62 7.56 8.50
CA ASN A 13 -9.50 7.38 9.95
C ASN A 13 -8.66 6.15 10.29
N GLU A 14 -9.21 4.95 10.11
CA GLU A 14 -8.59 3.71 10.61
C GLU A 14 -7.30 3.37 9.85
N VAL A 15 -7.39 3.31 8.52
CA VAL A 15 -6.28 2.93 7.65
C VAL A 15 -5.14 3.93 7.77
N ARG A 16 -5.45 5.23 7.67
CA ARG A 16 -4.47 6.31 7.84
C ARG A 16 -3.81 6.28 9.21
N ARG A 17 -4.57 6.07 10.30
CA ARG A 17 -4.01 5.98 11.66
C ARG A 17 -3.02 4.82 11.75
N LYS A 18 -3.40 3.63 11.29
CA LYS A 18 -2.52 2.44 11.33
C LYS A 18 -1.26 2.63 10.46
N LEU A 19 -1.39 3.21 9.26
CA LEU A 19 -0.24 3.59 8.43
C LEU A 19 0.69 4.59 9.12
N THR A 20 0.12 5.58 9.82
CA THR A 20 0.89 6.59 10.56
C THR A 20 1.68 5.93 11.69
N THR A 21 1.04 5.05 12.47
CA THR A 21 1.70 4.27 13.52
C THR A 21 2.85 3.43 12.97
N TRP A 22 2.64 2.68 11.88
CA TRP A 22 3.71 1.89 11.27
C TRP A 22 4.86 2.73 10.72
N TYR A 23 4.57 3.94 10.22
CA TYR A 23 5.60 4.88 9.80
C TYR A 23 6.42 5.40 11.00
N GLU A 24 5.75 5.80 12.07
CA GLU A 24 6.39 6.32 13.30
C GLU A 24 7.21 5.23 14.02
N GLN A 25 6.77 3.96 13.94
CA GLN A 25 7.51 2.78 14.42
C GLN A 25 8.66 2.34 13.49
N ASN A 26 8.95 3.09 12.41
CA ASN A 26 9.96 2.75 11.40
C ASN A 26 9.73 1.43 10.64
N LEU A 27 8.54 0.82 10.76
CA LEU A 27 8.15 -0.37 10.00
C LEU A 27 7.97 -0.04 8.51
N LEU A 28 7.49 1.17 8.23
CA LEU A 28 7.45 1.76 6.90
C LEU A 28 8.38 2.97 6.82
N SER A 29 9.10 3.11 5.70
CA SER A 29 9.85 4.34 5.41
C SER A 29 9.13 5.20 4.39
N ARG A 30 9.61 6.42 4.20
CA ARG A 30 9.13 7.30 3.14
C ARG A 30 9.22 6.63 1.76
N ARG A 31 10.34 5.98 1.44
CA ARG A 31 10.49 5.18 0.21
C ARG A 31 9.45 4.05 0.15
N GLY A 32 9.17 3.41 1.29
CA GLY A 32 8.11 2.41 1.42
C GLY A 32 6.72 2.97 1.14
N LEU A 33 6.40 4.18 1.61
CA LEU A 33 5.13 4.85 1.32
C LEU A 33 4.97 5.14 -0.18
N TYR A 34 6.02 5.60 -0.86
CA TYR A 34 5.99 5.75 -2.32
C TYR A 34 5.83 4.40 -3.02
N ARG A 35 6.48 3.34 -2.53
CA ARG A 35 6.30 1.99 -3.07
C ARG A 35 4.86 1.49 -2.89
N LEU A 36 4.22 1.77 -1.77
CA LEU A 36 2.80 1.46 -1.57
C LEU A 36 1.90 2.24 -2.53
N ASN A 37 2.24 3.49 -2.85
CA ASN A 37 1.53 4.29 -3.84
C ASN A 37 1.64 3.69 -5.26
N GLU A 38 2.81 3.17 -5.63
CA GLU A 38 2.98 2.43 -6.90
C GLU A 38 2.15 1.15 -6.93
N LEU A 39 2.18 0.36 -5.84
CA LEU A 39 1.38 -0.87 -5.72
C LEU A 39 -0.12 -0.58 -5.77
N CYS A 40 -0.56 0.53 -5.17
CA CYS A 40 -1.93 1.04 -5.25
C CYS A 40 -2.34 1.30 -6.72
N ALA A 41 -1.49 1.96 -7.50
CA ALA A 41 -1.75 2.19 -8.92
C ALA A 41 -1.82 0.89 -9.73
N MET A 42 -0.95 -0.08 -9.43
CA MET A 42 -0.99 -1.40 -10.07
C MET A 42 -2.25 -2.20 -9.73
N ALA A 43 -2.69 -2.19 -8.47
CA ALA A 43 -3.91 -2.87 -8.04
C ALA A 43 -5.17 -2.23 -8.66
N ASP A 44 -5.16 -0.92 -8.84
CA ASP A 44 -6.22 -0.17 -9.54
C ASP A 44 -6.28 -0.53 -11.02
N GLU A 45 -5.12 -0.59 -11.68
CA GLU A 45 -5.02 -0.98 -13.08
C GLU A 45 -5.45 -2.44 -13.31
N GLU A 46 -4.99 -3.37 -12.48
CA GLU A 46 -5.47 -4.76 -12.49
C GLU A 46 -6.99 -4.80 -12.33
N GLY A 47 -7.53 -4.07 -11.34
CA GLY A 47 -8.97 -4.04 -11.08
C GLY A 47 -9.80 -3.56 -12.27
N ARG A 48 -9.30 -2.57 -13.03
CA ARG A 48 -9.96 -2.08 -14.26
C ARG A 48 -9.88 -3.09 -15.40
N LEU A 49 -8.71 -3.69 -15.60
CA LEU A 49 -8.47 -4.62 -16.71
C LEU A 49 -9.23 -5.94 -16.53
N LEU A 50 -9.35 -6.43 -15.29
CA LEU A 50 -10.15 -7.63 -15.00
C LEU A 50 -11.64 -7.42 -15.29
N ILE A 51 -12.18 -6.20 -15.15
CA ILE A 51 -13.56 -5.88 -15.52
C ILE A 51 -13.75 -5.91 -17.05
N GLN A 52 -12.72 -5.54 -17.81
CA GLN A 52 -12.75 -5.52 -19.27
C GLN A 52 -12.66 -6.94 -19.88
N GLY A 53 -12.23 -7.94 -19.12
CA GLY A 53 -12.15 -9.34 -19.55
C GLY A 53 -10.88 -9.71 -20.32
N ASP A 54 -10.25 -8.73 -20.99
CA ASP A 54 -8.99 -8.92 -21.73
C ASP A 54 -7.88 -8.02 -21.19
N ILE A 55 -6.68 -8.60 -21.06
CA ILE A 55 -5.50 -7.89 -20.56
C ILE A 55 -4.44 -7.81 -21.67
N PRO A 56 -4.16 -6.61 -22.21
CA PRO A 56 -3.10 -6.46 -23.19
C PRO A 56 -1.74 -6.85 -22.63
N VAL A 57 -0.88 -7.48 -23.44
CA VAL A 57 0.43 -7.99 -23.00
C VAL A 57 1.29 -6.89 -22.35
N TYR A 58 1.28 -5.67 -22.90
CA TYR A 58 2.03 -4.54 -22.36
C TYR A 58 1.51 -4.03 -21.01
N LYS A 59 0.34 -4.50 -20.55
CA LYS A 59 -0.28 -4.17 -19.26
C LYS A 59 -0.12 -5.26 -18.20
N LEU A 60 0.44 -6.42 -18.53
CA LEU A 60 0.61 -7.54 -17.60
C LEU A 60 1.45 -7.20 -16.36
N GLN A 61 2.22 -6.12 -16.39
CA GLN A 61 3.01 -5.67 -15.24
C GLN A 61 2.11 -5.42 -14.01
N CYS A 62 0.91 -4.87 -14.17
CA CYS A 62 0.03 -4.55 -13.05
C CYS A 62 -0.34 -5.79 -12.21
N LEU A 63 -0.42 -6.97 -12.83
CA LEU A 63 -0.74 -8.26 -12.19
C LEU A 63 0.31 -8.70 -11.17
N LYS A 64 1.51 -8.13 -11.21
CA LYS A 64 2.63 -8.48 -10.34
C LYS A 64 2.59 -7.79 -8.98
N TRP A 65 1.59 -6.94 -8.70
CA TRP A 65 1.57 -6.13 -7.48
C TRP A 65 1.64 -6.98 -6.20
N ARG A 66 1.01 -8.16 -6.16
CA ARG A 66 1.08 -9.09 -5.00
C ARG A 66 2.50 -9.59 -4.75
N ALA A 67 3.19 -10.01 -5.82
CA ALA A 67 4.58 -10.47 -5.73
C ALA A 67 5.52 -9.32 -5.32
N PHE A 68 5.29 -8.12 -5.85
CA PHE A 68 6.04 -6.93 -5.50
C PHE A 68 5.81 -6.47 -4.06
N LEU A 69 4.59 -6.59 -3.53
CA LEU A 69 4.27 -6.33 -2.13
C LEU A 69 5.07 -7.27 -1.23
N ARG A 70 5.01 -8.59 -1.50
CA ARG A 70 5.77 -9.59 -0.76
C ARG A 70 7.26 -9.27 -0.75
N TYR A 71 7.85 -9.08 -1.93
CA TYR A 71 9.27 -8.76 -2.05
C TYR A 71 9.65 -7.49 -1.28
N PHE A 72 8.87 -6.42 -1.46
CA PHE A 72 9.08 -5.14 -0.77
C PHE A 72 9.09 -5.31 0.75
N LEU A 73 8.05 -5.92 1.33
CA LEU A 73 7.92 -6.08 2.78
C LEU A 73 8.98 -7.01 3.36
N THR A 74 9.25 -8.15 2.71
CA THR A 74 10.31 -9.05 3.15
C THR A 74 11.66 -8.34 3.16
N ARG A 75 12.00 -7.63 2.08
CA ARG A 75 13.26 -6.89 1.97
C ARG A 75 13.36 -5.79 3.01
N SER A 76 12.31 -5.00 3.20
CA SER A 76 12.35 -3.86 4.11
C SER A 76 12.41 -4.29 5.57
N LEU A 77 11.62 -5.30 5.97
CA LEU A 77 11.51 -5.73 7.36
C LEU A 77 12.71 -6.57 7.78
N SER A 78 13.16 -7.54 6.97
CA SER A 78 14.32 -8.39 7.31
C SER A 78 15.62 -7.61 7.49
N GLN A 79 15.77 -6.44 6.85
CA GLN A 79 16.95 -5.59 7.03
C GLN A 79 16.88 -4.71 8.27
N ARG A 80 15.69 -4.43 8.78
CA ARG A 80 15.45 -3.44 9.85
C ARG A 80 15.17 -4.09 11.19
N LEU A 81 14.52 -5.24 11.14
CA LEU A 81 14.03 -5.97 12.28
C LEU A 81 14.83 -7.28 12.33
N GLY A 82 15.39 -7.57 13.50
CA GLY A 82 16.06 -8.85 13.77
C GLY A 82 15.07 -10.00 13.83
N ASN A 83 15.24 -10.93 14.77
CA ASN A 83 14.50 -12.19 14.79
C ASN A 83 12.95 -12.09 14.83
N GLN A 84 12.39 -10.94 15.19
CA GLN A 84 10.95 -10.70 15.27
C GLN A 84 10.29 -10.30 13.94
N TRP A 85 11.06 -10.09 12.87
CA TRP A 85 10.55 -9.52 11.63
C TRP A 85 9.43 -10.33 10.97
N ARG A 86 9.41 -11.66 11.16
CA ARG A 86 8.42 -12.56 10.55
C ARG A 86 7.00 -12.34 11.09
N GLN A 87 6.86 -12.22 12.41
CA GLN A 87 5.55 -11.97 13.04
C GLN A 87 4.98 -10.63 12.58
N ILE A 88 5.83 -9.60 12.54
CA ILE A 88 5.47 -8.26 12.05
C ILE A 88 5.13 -8.31 10.55
N TYR A 89 5.89 -9.09 9.76
CA TYR A 89 5.63 -9.28 8.33
C TYR A 89 4.26 -9.92 8.08
N ASP A 90 3.87 -10.94 8.84
CA ASP A 90 2.59 -11.62 8.64
C ASP A 90 1.41 -10.65 8.85
N GLU A 91 1.45 -9.85 9.92
CA GLU A 91 0.42 -8.83 10.18
C GLU A 91 0.41 -7.73 9.10
N LEU A 92 1.57 -7.13 8.79
CA LEU A 92 1.67 -6.04 7.82
C LEU A 92 1.26 -6.50 6.43
N SER A 93 1.75 -7.66 5.98
CA SER A 93 1.51 -8.15 4.64
C SER A 93 0.05 -8.48 4.41
N LEU A 94 -0.61 -9.16 5.35
CA LEU A 94 -2.03 -9.48 5.26
C LEU A 94 -2.88 -8.21 5.24
N THR A 95 -2.63 -7.28 6.17
CA THR A 95 -3.39 -6.03 6.28
C THR A 95 -3.24 -5.16 5.02
N ILE A 96 -2.01 -4.96 4.53
CA ILE A 96 -1.77 -4.15 3.32
C ILE A 96 -2.35 -4.83 2.09
N PHE A 97 -2.24 -6.16 2.00
CA PHE A 97 -2.86 -6.93 0.91
C PHE A 97 -4.38 -6.74 0.87
N GLN A 98 -5.05 -6.79 2.02
CA GLN A 98 -6.49 -6.56 2.12
C GLN A 98 -6.84 -5.14 1.64
N TRP A 99 -6.16 -4.12 2.15
CA TRP A 99 -6.43 -2.73 1.74
C TRP A 99 -6.19 -2.48 0.25
N LEU A 100 -5.11 -3.03 -0.32
CA LEU A 100 -4.84 -2.90 -1.76
C LEU A 100 -5.89 -3.64 -2.61
N SER A 101 -6.37 -4.80 -2.15
CA SER A 101 -7.39 -5.57 -2.85
C SER A 101 -8.77 -4.91 -2.81
N GLU A 102 -9.14 -4.37 -1.65
CA GLU A 102 -10.45 -3.77 -1.39
C GLU A 102 -10.55 -2.33 -1.93
N TYR A 103 -9.61 -1.48 -1.54
CA TYR A 103 -9.65 -0.06 -1.89
C TYR A 103 -9.02 0.24 -3.24
N LYS A 104 -8.06 -0.58 -3.70
CA LYS A 104 -7.33 -0.39 -4.97
C LYS A 104 -6.83 1.05 -5.07
N GLY A 105 -7.12 1.76 -6.16
CA GLY A 105 -6.70 3.15 -6.36
C GLY A 105 -7.18 4.12 -5.27
N ARG A 106 -8.26 3.79 -4.54
CA ARG A 106 -8.81 4.61 -3.46
C ARG A 106 -7.91 4.62 -2.22
N PHE A 107 -7.04 3.61 -2.07
CA PHE A 107 -6.07 3.53 -0.98
C PHE A 107 -5.13 4.74 -0.92
N ILE A 108 -4.93 5.44 -2.04
CA ILE A 108 -4.13 6.68 -2.11
C ILE A 108 -4.61 7.76 -1.12
N LEU A 109 -5.90 7.78 -0.78
CA LEU A 109 -6.48 8.74 0.17
C LEU A 109 -5.87 8.60 1.57
N ALA A 110 -5.53 7.38 1.98
CA ALA A 110 -4.85 7.14 3.25
C ALA A 110 -3.35 7.43 3.19
N LEU A 111 -2.72 7.29 2.00
CA LEU A 111 -1.29 7.50 1.79
C LEU A 111 -0.91 8.98 1.65
N TRP A 112 -1.72 9.78 0.95
CA TRP A 112 -1.40 11.17 0.62
C TRP A 112 -1.06 12.04 1.84
N PRO A 113 -1.82 12.04 2.94
CA PRO A 113 -1.48 12.84 4.11
C PRO A 113 -0.08 12.54 4.65
N LEU A 114 0.34 11.28 4.64
CA LEU A 114 1.68 10.85 5.06
C LEU A 114 2.75 11.25 4.04
N LEU A 115 2.50 11.06 2.74
CA LEU A 115 3.43 11.47 1.68
C LEU A 115 3.68 12.99 1.71
N TYR A 116 2.63 13.79 1.93
CA TYR A 116 2.74 15.24 2.06
C TYR A 116 3.47 15.65 3.35
N ARG A 117 3.13 15.07 4.50
CA ARG A 117 3.80 15.33 5.79
C ARG A 117 5.30 15.06 5.69
N THR A 118 5.68 13.92 5.11
CA THR A 118 7.07 13.50 4.96
C THR A 118 7.85 14.27 3.90
N LYS A 119 7.17 14.99 3.00
CA LYS A 119 7.81 15.93 2.07
C LYS A 119 8.19 17.24 2.76
N LYS A 120 7.33 17.78 3.64
CA LYS A 120 7.57 19.05 4.35
C LYS A 120 8.69 18.98 5.40
N GLN A 121 8.92 17.82 6.01
CA GLN A 121 9.89 17.65 7.10
C GLN A 121 11.37 17.81 6.68
N PHE A 122 11.65 18.04 5.41
CA PHE A 122 13.00 18.22 4.82
C PHE A 122 13.21 19.62 4.23
N LEU A 123 12.24 20.53 4.40
CA LEU A 123 12.36 21.96 4.10
C LEU A 123 12.39 22.73 5.42
#